data_AF-A0AAU4CVD0-F1
#
_entry.id   AF-A0AAU4CVD0-F1
#
_cell.length_a   1.000
_cell.length_b   1.000
_cell.length_c   1.000
_cell.angle_alpha   90.00
_cell.angle_beta   90.00
_cell.angle_gamma   90.00
#
_symmetry.space_group_name_H-M   'P 1'
#
loop_
_entity.id
_entity.type
_entity.pdbx_description
1 polymer ?
#
loop_
_entity_poly.entity_id
_entity_poly.type
_entity_poly.pdbx_seq_one_letter_code
_entity_poly.pdbx_strand_id
1 'polypeptide(L)'
;MKLDKYPMTRRNLSVLAGGGSSQPTSVEHHMLDRPSRRPSKAQPRTETGLGNAAVQQRLVAVRSFHEYLVQDGLREQNPVRRGQAGRSGRRPRQGLVRHIEQAPWIPNEDVRQRILAACTAESLRNRLSVTLAYDGALRREELVQLDVEDFEPAHRLIHLWAEATKSQRAREVAFGTTSSQLFAAFLRERRTLSGRIDGPLFRSTSNRNWVAPLGASSWSKTVEGIARRAGAPNSPDRPSPRTHCSARSKAP
;
A
#
# COMPACT_ATOMS: atom_id res chain seq x y z
N MET A 1 -26.47 -8.59 -31.61
CA MET A 1 -25.27 -8.18 -30.85
C MET A 1 -25.74 -7.70 -29.48
N LYS A 2 -25.69 -8.59 -28.48
CA LYS A 2 -26.11 -8.35 -27.09
C LYS A 2 -24.86 -8.52 -26.23
N LEU A 3 -24.50 -7.49 -25.46
CA LEU A 3 -23.57 -7.59 -24.33
C LEU A 3 -24.14 -6.75 -23.19
N ASP A 4 -25.15 -7.32 -22.52
CA ASP A 4 -25.34 -7.12 -21.10
C ASP A 4 -24.61 -8.25 -20.37
N LYS A 5 -23.87 -7.88 -19.31
CA LYS A 5 -23.66 -8.62 -18.05
C LYS A 5 -22.27 -8.30 -17.49
N TYR A 6 -22.21 -7.39 -16.52
CA TYR A 6 -21.46 -7.55 -15.26
C TYR A 6 -21.90 -6.45 -14.28
N PRO A 7 -22.93 -6.71 -13.43
CA PRO A 7 -23.22 -5.82 -12.31
C PRO A 7 -22.18 -6.04 -11.21
N MET A 8 -21.26 -5.09 -11.02
CA MET A 8 -20.40 -5.04 -9.83
C MET A 8 -21.26 -4.68 -8.61
N THR A 9 -21.48 -5.67 -7.75
CA THR A 9 -22.26 -5.54 -6.51
C THR A 9 -21.65 -4.48 -5.60
N ARG A 10 -22.28 -3.30 -5.57
CA ARG A 10 -22.20 -2.32 -4.50
C ARG A 10 -22.73 -2.94 -3.21
N ARG A 11 -21.90 -3.05 -2.18
CA ARG A 11 -22.27 -2.91 -0.75
C ARG A 11 -21.01 -3.05 0.10
N ASN A 12 -20.96 -2.35 1.23
CA ASN A 12 -19.93 -2.35 2.28
C ASN A 12 -18.94 -1.16 2.33
N LEU A 13 -19.28 -0.01 1.75
CA LEU A 13 -18.67 1.29 2.10
C LEU A 13 -19.57 2.17 3.00
N SER A 14 -20.75 1.67 3.37
CA SER A 14 -21.72 2.35 4.25
C SER A 14 -21.30 2.37 5.73
N VAL A 15 -20.33 1.53 6.14
CA VAL A 15 -19.84 1.48 7.53
C VAL A 15 -19.11 2.77 7.93
N LEU A 16 -18.52 3.49 6.98
CA LEU A 16 -17.91 4.80 7.25
C LEU A 16 -18.94 5.94 7.41
N ALA A 17 -20.22 5.67 7.13
CA ALA A 17 -21.29 6.67 7.08
C ALA A 17 -22.40 6.46 8.15
N GLY A 18 -22.33 5.42 8.99
CA GLY A 18 -23.23 5.21 10.12
C GLY A 18 -24.69 4.89 9.74
N GLY A 19 -25.05 3.60 9.74
CA GLY A 19 -26.46 3.18 9.76
C GLY A 19 -26.75 1.80 9.14
N GLY A 20 -27.40 0.93 9.92
CA GLY A 20 -28.40 -0.04 9.45
C GLY A 20 -27.92 -1.43 8.99
N SER A 21 -28.30 -2.43 9.77
CA SER A 21 -28.12 -3.88 9.58
C SER A 21 -28.87 -4.47 8.37
N SER A 22 -28.26 -5.45 7.68
CA SER A 22 -28.97 -6.59 7.12
C SER A 22 -28.01 -7.73 6.76
N GLN A 23 -28.34 -8.92 7.24
CA GLN A 23 -27.65 -10.21 7.12
C GLN A 23 -27.33 -10.63 5.66
N PRO A 24 -26.23 -11.37 5.39
CA PRO A 24 -25.96 -11.95 4.08
C PRO A 24 -26.49 -13.39 3.92
N THR A 25 -27.19 -13.65 2.82
CA THR A 25 -27.56 -14.98 2.33
C THR A 25 -26.41 -15.61 1.54
N SER A 26 -26.11 -16.87 1.86
CA SER A 26 -25.12 -17.75 1.22
C SER A 26 -25.36 -17.98 -0.28
N VAL A 27 -24.31 -17.87 -1.11
CA VAL A 27 -24.12 -18.70 -2.33
C VAL A 27 -22.61 -18.85 -2.60
N GLU A 28 -22.11 -20.06 -2.29
CA GLU A 28 -21.06 -20.87 -2.93
C GLU A 28 -19.82 -20.20 -3.58
N HIS A 29 -18.69 -20.30 -2.87
CA HIS A 29 -17.34 -20.27 -3.43
C HIS A 29 -16.87 -21.71 -3.68
N HIS A 30 -16.78 -22.14 -4.94
CA HIS A 30 -16.09 -23.40 -5.29
C HIS A 30 -15.04 -23.13 -6.38
N MET A 31 -13.96 -22.42 -6.01
CA MET A 31 -12.79 -22.25 -6.89
C MET A 31 -11.51 -21.88 -6.13
N LEU A 32 -11.25 -22.48 -4.95
CA LEU A 32 -10.02 -22.25 -4.19
C LEU A 32 -9.40 -23.55 -3.63
N ASP A 33 -9.50 -24.67 -4.34
CA ASP A 33 -8.71 -25.85 -4.00
C ASP A 33 -7.49 -25.97 -4.92
N ARG A 34 -6.41 -25.28 -4.54
CA ARG A 34 -5.07 -25.57 -5.03
C ARG A 34 -4.26 -26.12 -3.86
N PRO A 35 -3.91 -27.42 -3.83
CA PRO A 35 -3.24 -28.01 -2.69
C PRO A 35 -1.87 -27.35 -2.47
N SER A 36 -1.70 -26.76 -1.30
CA SER A 36 -0.45 -26.20 -0.78
C SER A 36 0.64 -27.28 -0.80
N ARG A 37 1.64 -27.12 -1.67
CA ARG A 37 2.86 -27.94 -1.65
C ARG A 37 4.04 -27.13 -1.15
N ARG A 38 4.43 -27.47 0.08
CA ARG A 38 5.76 -27.43 0.74
C ARG A 38 5.94 -26.33 1.81
N PRO A 39 6.41 -26.70 3.01
CA PRO A 39 6.79 -25.74 4.05
C PRO A 39 8.01 -24.93 3.61
N SER A 40 7.95 -23.62 3.80
CA SER A 40 9.06 -22.70 3.53
C SER A 40 10.24 -23.04 4.44
N LYS A 41 11.33 -23.58 3.86
CA LYS A 41 12.63 -23.61 4.55
C LYS A 41 13.03 -22.18 4.91
N ALA A 42 13.39 -21.99 6.18
CA ALA A 42 13.92 -20.73 6.70
C ALA A 42 15.03 -20.17 5.78
N GLN A 43 15.03 -18.85 5.64
CA GLN A 43 15.96 -18.12 4.78
C GLN A 43 17.41 -18.46 5.10
N PRO A 44 18.29 -18.63 4.08
CA PRO A 44 19.73 -18.54 4.32
C PRO A 44 20.03 -17.10 4.73
N ARG A 45 20.26 -16.88 6.02
CA ARG A 45 20.88 -15.66 6.53
C ARG A 45 22.30 -15.64 5.97
N THR A 46 22.63 -14.68 5.11
CA THR A 46 24.03 -14.38 4.81
C THR A 46 24.70 -13.97 6.12
N GLU A 47 25.96 -14.35 6.32
CA GLU A 47 26.73 -14.14 7.56
C GLU A 47 26.75 -12.67 8.04
N THR A 48 26.41 -11.73 7.17
CA THR A 48 26.29 -10.29 7.42
C THR A 48 24.90 -9.82 7.91
N GLY A 49 23.92 -10.70 8.08
CA GLY A 49 22.58 -10.38 8.58
C GLY A 49 21.70 -9.52 7.67
N LEU A 50 22.11 -9.24 6.43
CA LEU A 50 21.36 -8.41 5.49
C LEU A 50 20.17 -9.16 4.87
N GLY A 51 19.02 -8.49 4.77
CA GLY A 51 17.87 -9.00 4.03
C GLY A 51 18.14 -9.05 2.52
N ASN A 52 17.50 -9.98 1.80
CA ASN A 52 17.75 -10.21 0.37
C ASN A 52 17.59 -8.93 -0.47
N ALA A 53 16.57 -8.11 -0.20
CA ALA A 53 16.36 -6.83 -0.90
C ALA A 53 17.54 -5.86 -0.71
N ALA A 54 18.14 -5.79 0.48
CA ALA A 54 19.29 -4.93 0.75
C ALA A 54 20.55 -5.43 0.01
N VAL A 55 20.76 -6.75 -0.05
CA VAL A 55 21.84 -7.36 -0.85
C VAL A 55 21.65 -7.00 -2.33
N GLN A 56 20.44 -7.13 -2.86
CA GLN A 56 20.13 -6.80 -4.25
C GLN A 56 20.32 -5.30 -4.54
N GLN A 57 19.91 -4.42 -3.65
CA GLN A 57 20.12 -2.97 -3.80
C GLN A 57 21.61 -2.63 -3.87
N ARG A 58 22.44 -3.21 -2.99
CA ARG A 58 23.90 -3.01 -3.01
C ARG A 58 24.52 -3.54 -4.30
N LEU A 59 24.08 -4.72 -4.77
CA LEU A 59 24.55 -5.29 -6.04
C LEU A 59 24.20 -4.39 -7.23
N VAL A 60 23.02 -3.78 -7.24
CA VAL A 60 22.62 -2.83 -8.29
C VAL A 60 23.53 -1.61 -8.28
N ALA A 61 23.84 -1.05 -7.11
CA ALA A 61 24.73 0.11 -6.98
C ALA A 61 26.18 -0.20 -7.43
N VAL A 62 26.73 -1.33 -7.00
CA VAL A 62 28.07 -1.77 -7.44
C VAL A 62 28.07 -2.04 -8.94
N ARG A 63 27.00 -2.66 -9.46
CA ARG A 63 26.86 -2.88 -10.91
C ARG A 63 26.85 -1.56 -11.67
N SER A 64 26.03 -0.59 -11.28
CA SER A 64 25.93 0.69 -11.99
C SER A 64 27.25 1.46 -11.96
N PHE A 65 27.99 1.40 -10.85
CA PHE A 65 29.33 1.99 -10.76
C PHE A 65 30.31 1.35 -11.74
N HIS A 66 30.31 0.02 -11.87
CA HIS A 66 31.15 -0.65 -12.85
C HIS A 66 30.65 -0.50 -14.29
N GLU A 67 29.36 -0.32 -14.53
CA GLU A 67 28.83 0.06 -15.86
C GLU A 67 29.39 1.44 -16.26
N TYR A 68 29.45 2.40 -15.34
CA TYR A 68 30.10 3.69 -15.56
C TYR A 68 31.59 3.55 -15.88
N LEU A 69 32.37 2.78 -15.10
CA LEU A 69 33.81 2.59 -15.35
C LEU A 69 34.11 1.92 -16.70
N VAL A 70 33.21 1.05 -17.18
CA VAL A 70 33.34 0.44 -18.50
C VAL A 70 33.02 1.43 -19.60
N GLN A 71 31.98 2.26 -19.41
CA GLN A 71 31.63 3.31 -20.36
C GLN A 71 32.73 4.37 -20.50
N ASP A 72 33.44 4.68 -19.43
CA ASP A 72 34.58 5.61 -19.39
C ASP A 72 35.91 4.99 -19.86
N GLY A 73 35.89 3.71 -20.26
CA GLY A 73 37.08 2.99 -20.75
C GLY A 73 38.10 2.61 -19.68
N LEU A 74 37.87 2.96 -18.41
CA LEU A 74 38.75 2.61 -17.28
C LEU A 74 38.74 1.12 -16.95
N ARG A 75 37.75 0.37 -17.44
CA ARG A 75 37.71 -1.08 -17.40
C ARG A 75 37.09 -1.67 -18.67
N GLU A 76 37.55 -2.86 -19.04
CA GLU A 76 37.02 -3.57 -20.20
C GLU A 76 35.69 -4.29 -19.92
N GLN A 77 35.50 -4.80 -18.69
CA GLN A 77 34.34 -5.65 -18.36
C GLN A 77 33.81 -5.40 -16.94
N ASN A 78 32.49 -5.48 -16.80
CA ASN A 78 31.82 -5.37 -15.50
C ASN A 78 31.86 -6.71 -14.74
N PRO A 79 32.43 -6.77 -13.53
CA PRO A 79 32.47 -7.99 -12.72
C PRO A 79 31.08 -8.45 -12.24
N VAL A 80 30.11 -7.54 -12.11
CA VAL A 80 28.76 -7.83 -11.61
C VAL A 80 27.79 -8.14 -12.76
N ARG A 81 27.87 -9.37 -13.27
CA ARG A 81 27.05 -9.83 -14.39
C ARG A 81 25.55 -9.73 -14.12
N ARG A 82 24.78 -9.37 -15.15
CA ARG A 82 23.31 -9.45 -15.15
C ARG A 82 22.89 -10.90 -15.35
N GLY A 83 21.86 -11.33 -14.61
CA GLY A 83 21.15 -12.55 -14.97
C GLY A 83 20.49 -12.35 -16.33
N GLN A 84 20.65 -13.31 -17.23
CA GLN A 84 20.02 -13.28 -18.56
C GLN A 84 18.91 -14.31 -18.57
N ALA A 85 17.69 -13.86 -18.88
CA ALA A 85 16.59 -14.75 -19.20
C ALA A 85 16.99 -15.61 -20.41
N GLY A 86 16.83 -16.93 -20.29
CA GLY A 86 17.06 -17.83 -21.41
C GLY A 86 16.08 -17.49 -22.53
N ARG A 87 16.58 -17.05 -23.68
CA ARG A 87 15.82 -16.89 -24.92
C ARG A 87 16.32 -17.89 -25.96
N SER A 88 15.43 -18.34 -26.84
CA SER A 88 15.74 -19.26 -27.95
C SER A 88 16.45 -20.56 -27.51
N GLY A 89 15.90 -21.26 -26.52
CA GLY A 89 16.43 -22.56 -26.08
C GLY A 89 17.71 -22.51 -25.24
N ARG A 90 18.31 -21.32 -25.01
CA ARG A 90 19.47 -21.18 -24.11
C ARG A 90 19.06 -21.26 -22.65
N ARG A 91 19.87 -21.96 -21.84
CA ARG A 91 19.67 -22.00 -20.37
C ARG A 91 19.79 -20.59 -19.78
N PRO A 92 18.89 -20.19 -18.87
CA PRO A 92 18.99 -18.90 -18.19
C PRO A 92 20.31 -18.83 -17.41
N ARG A 93 21.01 -17.70 -17.54
CA ARG A 93 22.19 -17.41 -16.71
C ARG A 93 21.73 -16.71 -15.46
N GLN A 94 22.00 -17.30 -14.31
CA GLN A 94 21.68 -16.68 -13.04
C GLN A 94 22.64 -15.51 -12.77
N GLY A 95 22.11 -14.42 -12.22
CA GLY A 95 22.94 -13.34 -11.70
C GLY A 95 23.68 -13.78 -10.43
N LEU A 96 24.57 -12.93 -9.93
CA LEU A 96 25.44 -13.24 -8.79
C LEU A 96 24.66 -13.66 -7.52
N VAL A 97 23.48 -13.09 -7.30
CA VAL A 97 22.60 -13.45 -6.17
C VAL A 97 21.18 -13.67 -6.66
N ARG A 98 20.52 -14.72 -6.15
CA ARG A 98 19.13 -15.05 -6.46
C ARG A 98 18.18 -13.94 -6.00
N HIS A 99 17.35 -13.46 -6.91
CA HIS A 99 16.24 -12.59 -6.59
C HIS A 99 15.09 -13.43 -6.00
N ILE A 100 14.70 -13.16 -4.76
CA ILE A 100 13.55 -13.78 -4.10
C ILE A 100 12.68 -12.62 -3.63
N GLU A 101 11.55 -12.42 -4.30
CA GLU A 101 10.50 -11.50 -3.86
C GLU A 101 9.47 -12.29 -3.05
N GLN A 102 9.17 -11.80 -1.85
CA GLN A 102 8.04 -12.29 -1.08
C GLN A 102 6.79 -11.55 -1.57
N ALA A 103 5.70 -12.30 -1.79
CA ALA A 103 4.43 -11.69 -2.12
C ALA A 103 3.99 -10.77 -0.96
N PRO A 104 3.43 -9.58 -1.26
CA PRO A 104 2.89 -8.72 -0.22
C PRO A 104 1.76 -9.44 0.49
N TRP A 105 1.75 -9.36 1.82
CA TRP A 105 0.67 -9.92 2.62
C TRP A 105 -0.64 -9.16 2.35
N ILE A 106 -1.72 -9.90 2.11
CA ILE A 106 -3.06 -9.36 1.85
C ILE A 106 -3.95 -9.75 3.04
N PRO A 107 -4.63 -8.79 3.69
CA PRO A 107 -5.53 -9.08 4.80
C PRO A 107 -6.73 -9.92 4.35
N ASN A 108 -7.16 -10.84 5.21
CA ASN A 108 -8.46 -11.51 5.06
C ASN A 108 -9.62 -10.55 5.39
N GLU A 109 -10.85 -10.98 5.16
CA GLU A 109 -12.03 -10.11 5.33
C GLU A 109 -12.19 -9.62 6.78
N ASP A 110 -11.96 -10.47 7.78
CA ASP A 110 -12.08 -10.08 9.19
C ASP A 110 -11.08 -8.99 9.58
N VAL A 111 -9.83 -9.12 9.14
CA VAL A 111 -8.79 -8.09 9.37
C VAL A 111 -9.16 -6.82 8.61
N ARG A 112 -9.64 -6.95 7.36
CA ARG A 112 -10.09 -5.82 6.56
C ARG A 112 -11.21 -5.04 7.24
N GLN A 113 -12.22 -5.72 7.77
CA GLN A 113 -13.32 -5.07 8.51
C GLN A 113 -12.83 -4.36 9.76
N ARG A 114 -11.90 -4.97 10.52
CA ARG A 114 -11.27 -4.31 11.67
C ARG A 114 -10.46 -3.07 11.28
N ILE A 115 -9.76 -3.10 10.15
CA ILE A 115 -9.05 -1.93 9.62
C ILE A 115 -10.04 -0.82 9.27
N LEU A 116 -11.12 -1.13 8.54
CA LEU A 116 -12.15 -0.15 8.20
C LEU A 116 -12.83 0.44 9.44
N ALA A 117 -13.10 -0.38 10.46
CA ALA A 117 -13.61 0.08 11.74
C ALA A 117 -12.59 0.96 12.49
N ALA A 118 -11.30 0.63 12.48
CA ALA A 118 -10.26 1.45 13.09
C ALA A 118 -10.06 2.80 12.37
N CYS A 119 -10.44 2.89 11.09
CA CYS A 119 -10.46 4.13 10.31
C CYS A 119 -11.62 5.05 10.72
N THR A 120 -12.79 4.56 11.15
CA THR A 120 -13.91 5.45 11.52
C THR A 120 -13.58 6.34 12.72
N ALA A 121 -12.72 5.86 13.62
CA ALA A 121 -12.24 6.59 14.80
C ALA A 121 -11.12 7.60 14.49
N GLU A 122 -10.66 7.70 13.25
CA GLU A 122 -9.62 8.65 12.84
C GLU A 122 -10.19 10.05 12.57
N SER A 123 -9.31 11.05 12.60
CA SER A 123 -9.64 12.41 12.17
C SER A 123 -10.18 12.44 10.73
N LEU A 124 -10.99 13.46 10.41
CA LEU A 124 -11.57 13.63 9.07
C LEU A 124 -10.50 13.62 7.97
N ARG A 125 -9.36 14.30 8.21
CA ARG A 125 -8.17 14.26 7.35
C ARG A 125 -7.71 12.83 7.08
N ASN A 126 -7.42 12.06 8.12
CA ASN A 126 -6.87 10.71 8.00
C ASN A 126 -7.87 9.74 7.35
N ARG A 127 -9.16 9.89 7.65
CA ARG A 127 -10.25 9.13 6.99
C ARG A 127 -10.29 9.37 5.49
N LEU A 128 -10.25 10.64 5.07
CA LEU A 128 -10.17 11.02 3.67
C LEU A 128 -8.91 10.45 3.01
N SER A 129 -7.74 10.62 3.63
CA SER A 129 -6.48 10.07 3.09
C SER A 129 -6.55 8.57 2.84
N VAL A 130 -7.10 7.79 3.78
CA VAL A 130 -7.26 6.33 3.62
C VAL A 130 -8.25 5.99 2.52
N THR A 131 -9.37 6.70 2.42
CA THR A 131 -10.40 6.37 1.44
C THR A 131 -9.94 6.72 0.03
N LEU A 132 -9.23 7.83 -0.16
CA LEU A 132 -8.60 8.19 -1.43
C LEU A 132 -7.48 7.21 -1.83
N ALA A 133 -6.64 6.80 -0.88
CA ALA A 133 -5.63 5.77 -1.15
C ALA A 133 -6.26 4.44 -1.56
N TYR A 134 -7.40 4.10 -0.96
CA TYR A 134 -8.14 2.87 -1.25
C TYR A 134 -8.83 2.92 -2.61
N ASP A 135 -9.57 3.98 -2.91
CA ASP A 135 -10.31 4.13 -4.16
C ASP A 135 -9.38 4.30 -5.35
N GLY A 136 -8.36 5.15 -5.21
CA GLY A 136 -7.49 5.55 -6.30
C GLY A 136 -6.21 4.73 -6.45
N ALA A 137 -5.99 3.74 -5.58
CA ALA A 137 -4.73 2.99 -5.48
C ALA A 137 -3.49 3.93 -5.49
N LEU A 138 -3.63 5.08 -4.81
CA LEU A 138 -2.62 6.13 -4.83
C LEU A 138 -1.37 5.67 -4.08
N ARG A 139 -0.21 5.95 -4.67
CA ARG A 139 1.06 5.72 -3.96
C ARG A 139 1.19 6.73 -2.85
N ARG A 140 1.97 6.37 -1.82
CA ARG A 140 2.24 7.25 -0.69
C ARG A 140 2.67 8.65 -1.13
N GLU A 141 3.63 8.75 -2.04
CA GLU A 141 4.16 10.05 -2.49
C GLU A 141 3.12 10.85 -3.27
N GLU A 142 2.37 10.18 -4.17
CA GLU A 142 1.27 10.80 -4.92
C GLU A 142 0.20 11.35 -3.96
N LEU A 143 -0.20 10.56 -2.95
CA LEU A 143 -1.23 10.94 -1.99
C LEU A 143 -0.84 12.17 -1.15
N VAL A 144 0.41 12.23 -0.67
CA VAL A 144 0.83 13.33 0.21
C VAL A 144 1.16 14.61 -0.55
N GLN A 145 1.39 14.52 -1.86
CA GLN A 145 1.63 15.66 -2.75
C GLN A 145 0.35 16.22 -3.39
N LEU A 146 -0.81 15.58 -3.20
CA LEU A 146 -2.08 16.06 -3.74
C LEU A 146 -2.36 17.51 -3.31
N ASP A 147 -2.71 18.33 -4.28
CA ASP A 147 -3.29 19.65 -4.09
C ASP A 147 -4.83 19.58 -4.15
N VAL A 148 -5.52 20.63 -3.71
CA VAL A 148 -6.96 20.76 -3.93
C VAL A 148 -7.28 21.01 -5.40
N GLU A 149 -6.39 21.69 -6.12
CA GLU A 149 -6.55 21.98 -7.55
C GLU A 149 -6.49 20.72 -8.43
N ASP A 150 -5.90 19.64 -7.94
CA ASP A 150 -5.84 18.35 -8.63
C ASP A 150 -7.21 17.66 -8.72
N PHE A 151 -8.20 18.13 -7.95
CA PHE A 151 -9.52 17.51 -7.92
C PHE A 151 -10.44 18.12 -8.95
N GLU A 152 -11.18 17.25 -9.63
CA GLU A 152 -12.32 17.62 -10.46
C GLU A 152 -13.61 17.05 -9.86
N PRO A 153 -14.27 17.80 -8.95
CA PRO A 153 -15.39 17.28 -8.16
C PRO A 153 -16.61 16.90 -9.00
N ALA A 154 -16.83 17.58 -10.14
CA ALA A 154 -17.94 17.31 -11.03
C ALA A 154 -17.89 15.88 -11.60
N HIS A 155 -16.68 15.40 -11.91
CA HIS A 155 -16.44 14.09 -12.50
C HIS A 155 -15.95 13.03 -11.48
N ARG A 156 -15.69 13.45 -10.24
CA ARG A 156 -15.03 12.64 -9.19
C ARG A 156 -13.70 12.06 -9.68
N LEU A 157 -12.90 12.92 -10.31
CA LEU A 157 -11.57 12.59 -10.82
C LEU A 157 -10.50 13.33 -10.04
N ILE A 158 -9.33 12.71 -9.95
CA ILE A 158 -8.09 13.28 -9.43
C ILE A 158 -7.08 13.25 -10.57
N HIS A 159 -6.54 14.41 -10.89
CA HIS A 159 -5.47 14.60 -11.85
C HIS A 159 -4.13 14.39 -11.15
N LEU A 160 -3.41 13.32 -11.50
CA LEU A 160 -2.08 13.06 -10.96
C LEU A 160 -1.04 13.50 -11.97
N TRP A 161 -0.19 14.44 -11.56
CA TRP A 161 0.90 14.95 -12.40
C TRP A 161 2.03 13.93 -12.59
N ALA A 162 2.72 14.07 -13.72
CA ALA A 162 3.86 13.21 -14.06
C ALA A 162 4.96 13.28 -12.99
N GLU A 163 5.26 14.47 -12.47
CA GLU A 163 6.31 14.72 -11.48
C GLU A 163 6.10 13.92 -10.18
N ALA A 164 4.85 13.78 -9.75
CA ALA A 164 4.47 13.01 -8.56
C ALA A 164 4.47 11.48 -8.78
N THR A 165 4.52 11.02 -10.03
CA THR A 165 4.41 9.60 -10.40
C THR A 165 5.78 8.98 -10.69
N LYS A 166 6.03 7.77 -10.19
CA LYS A 166 7.31 7.03 -10.42
C LYS A 166 7.67 6.87 -11.90
N SER A 167 6.67 6.72 -12.78
CA SER A 167 6.87 6.55 -14.23
C SER A 167 6.95 7.87 -15.00
N GLN A 168 6.85 9.02 -14.32
CA GLN A 168 6.81 10.34 -14.97
C GLN A 168 5.70 10.42 -16.03
N ARG A 169 4.52 9.86 -15.72
CA ARG A 169 3.34 9.92 -16.59
C ARG A 169 2.16 10.42 -15.80
N ALA A 170 1.52 11.45 -16.31
CA ALA A 170 0.26 11.93 -15.75
C ALA A 170 -0.82 10.88 -15.95
N ARG A 171 -1.76 10.79 -15.01
CA ARG A 171 -2.94 9.93 -15.12
C ARG A 171 -4.09 10.50 -14.31
N GLU A 172 -5.30 10.20 -14.75
CA GLU A 172 -6.52 10.51 -14.01
C GLU A 172 -7.00 9.29 -13.25
N VAL A 173 -7.51 9.52 -12.04
CA VAL A 173 -8.01 8.46 -11.16
C VAL A 173 -9.38 8.85 -10.62
N ALA A 174 -10.36 7.97 -10.80
CA ALA A 174 -11.69 8.16 -10.23
C ALA A 174 -11.73 7.79 -8.75
N PHE A 175 -12.56 8.51 -7.98
CA PHE A 175 -12.83 8.19 -6.57
C PHE A 175 -14.32 8.01 -6.29
N GLY A 176 -14.62 7.26 -5.21
CA GLY A 176 -15.98 6.87 -4.87
C GLY A 176 -16.82 7.98 -4.24
N THR A 177 -18.13 7.74 -4.11
CA THR A 177 -19.07 8.67 -3.47
C THR A 177 -18.70 8.95 -2.01
N THR A 178 -18.23 7.96 -1.27
CA THR A 178 -17.81 8.15 0.14
C THR A 178 -16.60 9.07 0.23
N SER A 179 -15.60 8.89 -0.65
CA SER A 179 -14.47 9.82 -0.76
C SER A 179 -14.93 11.23 -1.10
N SER A 180 -15.90 11.38 -2.01
CA SER A 180 -16.48 12.69 -2.37
C SER A 180 -17.16 13.39 -1.19
N GLN A 181 -17.91 12.65 -0.38
CA GLN A 181 -18.58 13.18 0.80
C GLN A 181 -17.56 13.60 1.88
N LEU A 182 -16.55 12.76 2.12
CA LEU A 182 -15.46 13.06 3.04
C LEU A 182 -14.65 14.26 2.57
N PHE A 183 -14.40 14.38 1.27
CA PHE A 183 -13.69 15.50 0.65
C PHE A 183 -14.45 16.81 0.87
N ALA A 184 -15.75 16.84 0.58
CA ALA A 184 -16.59 18.03 0.82
C ALA A 184 -16.64 18.42 2.31
N ALA A 185 -16.79 17.44 3.21
CA ALA A 185 -16.75 17.69 4.65
C ALA A 185 -15.39 18.23 5.10
N PHE A 186 -14.30 17.67 4.57
CA PHE A 186 -12.93 18.08 4.89
C PHE A 186 -12.62 19.50 4.42
N LEU A 187 -13.04 19.88 3.21
CA LEU A 187 -12.86 21.26 2.73
C LEU A 187 -13.64 22.28 3.57
N ARG A 188 -14.83 21.92 4.07
CA ARG A 188 -15.59 22.78 5.00
C ARG A 188 -14.85 22.99 6.31
N GLU A 189 -14.35 21.92 6.93
CA GLU A 189 -13.52 21.99 8.15
C GLU A 189 -12.23 22.79 7.93
N ARG A 190 -11.60 22.63 6.76
CA ARG A 190 -10.38 23.38 6.42
C ARG A 190 -10.66 24.87 6.24
N ARG A 191 -11.79 25.24 5.63
CA ARG A 191 -12.20 26.63 5.45
C ARG A 191 -12.43 27.33 6.79
N THR A 192 -13.06 26.66 7.76
CA THR A 192 -13.30 27.25 9.09
C THR A 192 -12.02 27.46 9.88
N LEU A 193 -11.03 26.58 9.73
CA LEU A 193 -9.77 26.66 10.47
C LEU A 193 -8.74 27.63 9.87
N SER A 194 -8.67 27.75 8.54
CA SER A 194 -7.57 28.45 7.86
C SER A 194 -7.99 29.58 6.90
N GLY A 195 -9.29 29.76 6.65
CA GLY A 195 -9.81 30.79 5.75
C GLY A 195 -9.49 30.60 4.26
N ARG A 196 -8.48 29.79 3.92
CA ARG A 196 -8.06 29.44 2.55
C ARG A 196 -8.30 27.97 2.26
N ILE A 197 -8.77 27.70 1.04
CA ILE A 197 -9.04 26.34 0.56
C ILE A 197 -7.88 25.81 -0.29
N ASP A 198 -7.02 26.69 -0.83
CA ASP A 198 -6.01 26.31 -1.82
C ASP A 198 -4.77 25.65 -1.22
N GLY A 199 -3.92 25.11 -2.09
CA GLY A 199 -2.66 24.48 -1.74
C GLY A 199 -2.82 23.04 -1.24
N PRO A 200 -1.72 22.46 -0.70
CA PRO A 200 -1.63 21.03 -0.39
C PRO A 200 -2.85 20.53 0.37
N LEU A 201 -3.47 19.47 -0.15
CA LEU A 201 -4.72 18.93 0.37
C LEU A 201 -4.53 18.51 1.83
N PHE A 202 -3.50 17.73 2.09
CA PHE A 202 -3.19 17.24 3.43
C PHE A 202 -2.12 18.11 4.08
N ARG A 203 -2.52 18.75 5.19
CA ARG A 203 -1.62 19.51 6.05
C ARG A 203 -1.35 18.77 7.36
N SER A 204 -0.14 18.94 7.88
CA SER A 204 0.28 18.37 9.14
C SER A 204 -0.37 19.11 10.33
N THR A 205 -0.78 18.31 11.32
CA THR A 205 -1.36 18.77 12.60
C THR A 205 -0.40 18.59 13.76
N SER A 206 0.87 18.26 13.50
CA SER A 206 1.89 18.11 14.53
C SER A 206 2.41 19.47 14.98
N ASN A 207 2.64 19.66 16.28
CA ASN A 207 3.22 20.89 16.85
C ASN A 207 4.53 21.32 16.18
N ARG A 208 5.34 20.37 15.69
CA ARG A 208 6.63 20.68 15.04
C ARG A 208 6.49 21.24 13.63
N ASN A 209 5.45 20.82 12.90
CA ASN A 209 5.24 21.10 11.49
C ASN A 209 3.78 21.50 11.28
N TRP A 210 3.30 22.47 12.05
CA TRP A 210 1.90 22.88 11.99
C TRP A 210 1.61 23.51 10.63
N VAL A 211 0.53 23.09 9.96
CA VAL A 211 0.04 23.63 8.67
C VAL A 211 0.94 23.35 7.46
N ALA A 212 2.16 22.86 7.66
CA ALA A 212 3.04 22.38 6.59
C ALA A 212 2.41 21.21 5.80
N PRO A 213 2.83 20.98 4.53
CA PRO A 213 2.39 19.81 3.77
C PRO A 213 2.63 18.50 4.53
N LEU A 214 1.71 17.54 4.40
CA LEU A 214 1.83 16.25 5.05
C LEU A 214 3.05 15.50 4.49
N GLY A 215 3.94 15.03 5.36
CA GLY A 215 5.07 14.21 4.94
C GLY A 215 4.69 12.74 4.76
N ALA A 216 5.37 12.04 3.83
CA ALA A 216 5.24 10.60 3.61
C ALA A 216 5.37 9.76 4.90
N SER A 217 6.29 10.14 5.80
CA SER A 217 6.47 9.45 7.09
C SER A 217 5.28 9.63 8.02
N SER A 218 4.59 10.77 7.98
CA SER A 218 3.38 11.00 8.77
C SER A 218 2.25 10.12 8.30
N TRP A 219 2.08 10.00 6.98
CA TRP A 219 1.13 9.04 6.40
C TRP A 219 1.43 7.60 6.82
N SER A 220 2.69 7.16 6.72
CA SER A 220 3.08 5.81 7.15
C SER A 220 2.78 5.56 8.63
N LYS A 221 3.00 6.54 9.51
CA LYS A 221 2.63 6.45 10.94
C LYS A 221 1.13 6.38 11.16
N THR A 222 0.33 7.12 10.39
CA THR A 222 -1.13 7.02 10.45
C THR A 222 -1.60 5.63 10.09
N VAL A 223 -1.12 5.07 8.96
CA VAL A 223 -1.47 3.70 8.52
C VAL A 223 -1.01 2.66 9.54
N GLU A 224 0.20 2.80 10.08
CA GLU A 224 0.71 1.90 11.12
C GLU A 224 -0.13 1.98 12.40
N GLY A 225 -0.56 3.18 12.80
CA GLY A 225 -1.45 3.38 13.95
C GLY A 225 -2.80 2.71 13.76
N ILE A 226 -3.40 2.86 12.58
CA ILE A 226 -4.66 2.18 12.20
C ILE A 226 -4.46 0.65 12.24
N ALA A 227 -3.41 0.14 11.60
CA ALA A 227 -3.10 -1.29 11.57
C ALA A 227 -2.92 -1.85 12.99
N ARG A 228 -2.22 -1.12 13.86
CA ARG A 228 -1.99 -1.50 15.25
C ARG A 228 -3.30 -1.57 16.04
N ARG A 229 -4.19 -0.58 15.91
CA ARG A 229 -5.52 -0.60 16.57
C ARG A 229 -6.42 -1.70 16.01
N ALA A 230 -6.32 -1.97 14.71
CA ALA A 230 -7.03 -3.07 14.07
C ALA A 230 -6.47 -4.45 14.46
N GLY A 231 -5.29 -4.53 15.11
CA GLY A 231 -4.61 -5.80 15.39
C GLY A 231 -4.15 -6.51 14.11
N ALA A 232 -3.82 -5.75 13.06
CA ALA A 232 -3.26 -6.27 11.82
C ALA A 232 -1.73 -6.48 11.98
N PRO A 233 -1.16 -7.57 11.46
CA PRO A 233 0.27 -7.79 11.50
C PRO A 233 1.01 -6.78 10.61
N ASN A 234 2.07 -6.16 11.13
CA ASN A 234 2.91 -5.22 10.38
C ASN A 234 3.89 -5.91 9.41
N SER A 235 3.89 -7.25 9.33
CA SER A 235 4.76 -8.06 8.47
C SER A 235 4.26 -9.51 8.43
N PRO A 236 4.42 -10.24 7.31
CA PRO A 236 4.01 -11.65 7.19
C PRO A 236 4.70 -12.62 8.16
N ASP A 237 5.71 -12.19 8.93
CA ASP A 237 6.54 -13.08 9.76
C ASP A 237 6.46 -12.80 11.28
N ARG A 238 5.38 -12.15 11.74
CA ARG A 238 5.10 -12.05 13.18
C ARG A 238 3.87 -12.88 13.52
N PRO A 239 4.00 -14.07 14.13
CA PRO A 239 2.84 -14.78 14.64
C PRO A 239 2.12 -13.87 15.65
N SER A 240 0.80 -13.75 15.48
CA SER A 240 -0.08 -13.09 16.43
C SER A 240 0.11 -13.75 17.81
N PRO A 241 0.43 -13.00 18.88
CA PRO A 241 0.54 -13.57 20.21
C PRO A 241 -0.87 -13.73 20.80
N ARG A 242 -1.67 -14.66 20.28
CA ARG A 242 -2.99 -14.99 20.84
C ARG A 242 -3.53 -16.32 20.31
N THR A 243 -2.99 -17.41 20.85
CA THR A 243 -3.73 -18.65 21.18
C THR A 243 -2.76 -19.60 21.87
N HIS A 244 -2.59 -19.45 23.19
CA HIS A 244 -2.30 -20.53 24.15
C HIS A 244 -2.44 -19.92 25.55
N CYS A 245 -3.67 -19.60 25.93
CA CYS A 245 -4.04 -19.41 27.32
C CYS A 245 -5.31 -20.24 27.55
N SER A 246 -5.11 -21.54 27.74
CA SER A 246 -6.13 -22.43 28.31
C SER A 246 -5.55 -23.02 29.58
N ALA A 247 -6.03 -22.47 30.69
CA ALA A 247 -6.28 -23.11 31.98
C ALA A 247 -5.29 -24.19 32.44
N ARG A 248 -4.36 -23.78 33.31
CA ARG A 248 -3.83 -24.65 34.36
C ARG A 248 -4.72 -24.44 35.60
N SER A 249 -5.79 -25.23 35.76
CA SER A 249 -6.49 -25.33 37.04
C SER A 249 -5.93 -26.49 37.85
N LYS A 250 -5.49 -26.14 39.05
CA LYS A 250 -5.13 -26.94 40.23
C LYS A 250 -6.08 -28.15 40.45
N ALA A 251 -5.56 -29.37 40.69
CA ALA A 251 -5.17 -29.99 41.99
C ALA A 251 -6.22 -31.03 42.43
N PRO A 252 -5.97 -31.94 43.38
CA PRO A 252 -4.76 -32.19 44.19
C PRO A 252 -3.82 -33.28 43.65
#